data_AF-A0A9P7VT70-F1
#
_entry.id   AF-A0A9P7VT70-F1
#
_cell.length_a   1.000
_cell.length_b   1.000
_cell.length_c   1.000
_cell.angle_alpha   90.00
_cell.angle_beta   90.00
_cell.angle_gamma   90.00
#
_symmetry.space_group_name_H-M   'P 1'
#
loop_
_entity.id
_entity.type
_entity.pdbx_description
1 polymer ?
#
loop_
_entity_poly.entity_id
_entity_poly.type
_entity_poly.pdbx_seq_one_letter_code
_entity_poly.pdbx_strand_id
1 'polypeptide(L)'
;MTSKANVLLLREPMPSSDSGQDRYEAIFTAANYTPFSIPVLETVLTNINELASVTAQGNFDGVVMTSARSCEAWYKANGAAKNECPFYVVGKATASTLRCTIHNVDIRGEFSGTAEQLANENIQTIWL
;
A
#
# COMPACT_ATOMS: atom_id res chain seq x y z
N MET A 1 31.91 29.05 -11.33
CA MET A 1 30.53 28.68 -10.96
C MET A 1 30.42 27.17 -11.07
N THR A 2 30.32 26.45 -9.96
CA THR A 2 30.08 25.00 -9.98
C THR A 2 28.62 24.76 -10.35
N SER A 3 28.38 24.15 -11.51
CA SER A 3 27.04 23.73 -11.92
C SER A 3 26.46 22.76 -10.89
N LYS A 4 25.18 22.91 -10.54
CA LYS A 4 24.47 21.92 -9.71
C LYS A 4 24.41 20.58 -10.46
N ALA A 5 24.54 19.48 -9.73
CA ALA A 5 24.37 18.15 -10.30
C ALA A 5 22.88 17.83 -10.47
N ASN A 6 22.53 17.21 -11.60
CA ASN A 6 21.15 16.83 -11.91
C ASN A 6 20.83 15.46 -11.32
N VAL A 7 19.60 15.29 -10.81
CA VAL A 7 19.10 14.03 -10.25
C VAL A 7 17.77 13.68 -10.90
N LEU A 8 17.63 12.48 -11.45
CA LEU A 8 16.37 11.99 -12.03
C LEU A 8 15.68 11.02 -11.07
N LEU A 9 14.41 11.27 -10.76
CA LEU A 9 13.58 10.48 -9.86
C LEU A 9 12.48 9.81 -10.69
N LEU A 10 12.56 8.48 -10.84
CA LEU A 10 11.52 7.68 -11.49
C LEU A 10 10.65 7.06 -10.41
N ARG A 11 9.36 7.41 -10.39
CA ARG A 11 8.52 7.13 -9.22
C ARG A 11 7.07 6.84 -9.55
N GLU A 12 6.32 6.40 -8.55
CA GLU A 12 4.87 6.25 -8.63
C GLU A 12 4.19 7.64 -8.62
N PRO A 13 2.95 7.74 -9.13
CA PRO A 13 2.16 8.96 -9.03
C PRO A 13 1.97 9.33 -7.56
N MET A 14 2.30 10.57 -7.20
CA MET A 14 1.94 11.10 -5.89
C MET A 14 0.42 11.33 -5.86
N PRO A 15 -0.28 10.91 -4.79
CA PRO A 15 -1.63 11.42 -4.57
C PRO A 15 -1.54 12.93 -4.47
N SER A 16 -2.46 13.64 -5.12
CA SER A 16 -2.63 15.08 -5.04
C SER A 16 -2.86 15.49 -3.59
N SER A 17 -1.78 15.70 -2.83
CA SER A 17 -1.80 16.09 -1.43
C SER A 17 -1.50 17.57 -1.37
N ASP A 18 -2.27 18.32 -0.58
CA ASP A 18 -2.28 19.79 -0.50
C ASP A 18 -0.96 20.46 -0.10
N SER A 19 0.13 19.72 0.14
CA SER A 19 1.46 20.27 0.46
C SER A 19 2.39 20.42 -0.75
N GLY A 20 2.00 19.96 -1.94
CA GLY A 20 2.58 20.35 -3.23
C GLY A 20 4.03 19.98 -3.53
N GLN A 21 4.84 19.55 -2.54
CA GLN A 21 6.27 19.31 -2.73
C GLN A 21 6.69 17.90 -2.31
N ASP A 22 7.39 17.22 -3.21
CA ASP A 22 7.90 15.88 -2.99
C ASP A 22 9.05 15.86 -1.97
N ARG A 23 9.08 14.85 -1.09
CA ARG A 23 10.10 14.72 -0.03
C ARG A 23 11.51 14.51 -0.59
N TYR A 24 11.65 13.75 -1.67
CA TYR A 24 12.97 13.55 -2.29
C TYR A 24 13.44 14.83 -2.98
N GLU A 25 12.56 15.50 -3.73
CA GLU A 25 12.88 16.79 -4.34
C GLU A 25 13.30 17.83 -3.29
N ALA A 26 12.60 17.91 -2.16
CA ALA A 26 12.96 18.81 -1.08
C ALA A 26 14.36 18.51 -0.51
N ILE A 27 14.68 17.23 -0.27
CA ILE A 27 16.00 16.81 0.23
C ILE A 27 17.10 17.12 -0.78
N PHE A 28 16.91 16.78 -2.06
CA PHE A 28 17.90 17.03 -3.11
C PHE A 28 18.11 18.53 -3.34
N THR A 29 17.04 19.31 -3.33
CA THR A 29 17.12 20.78 -3.44
C THR A 29 17.90 21.38 -2.27
N ALA A 30 17.62 20.94 -1.04
CA ALA A 30 18.35 21.36 0.17
C ALA A 30 19.84 20.96 0.13
N ALA A 31 20.17 19.84 -0.52
CA ALA A 31 21.53 19.39 -0.75
C ALA A 31 22.20 19.99 -2.00
N ASN A 32 21.61 21.04 -2.59
CA ASN A 32 22.14 21.77 -3.75
C ASN A 32 22.21 20.98 -5.08
N TYR A 33 21.30 20.02 -5.26
CA TYR A 33 21.06 19.32 -6.53
C TYR A 33 19.88 19.95 -7.31
N THR A 34 19.75 19.57 -8.59
CA THR A 34 18.59 19.89 -9.45
C THR A 34 17.80 18.60 -9.70
N PRO A 35 16.73 18.31 -8.92
CA PRO A 35 15.94 17.10 -9.11
C PRO A 35 14.92 17.25 -10.27
N PHE A 36 14.64 16.14 -10.95
CA PHE A 36 13.60 15.97 -11.96
C PHE A 36 12.77 14.74 -11.62
N SER A 37 11.49 14.90 -11.27
CA SER A 37 10.59 13.77 -11.03
C SER A 37 9.77 13.42 -12.27
N ILE A 38 9.79 12.15 -12.65
CA ILE A 38 8.95 11.60 -13.70
C ILE A 38 8.15 10.44 -13.10
N PRO A 39 6.81 10.52 -13.04
CA PRO A 39 6.00 9.38 -12.73
C PRO A 39 6.11 8.37 -13.88
N VAL A 40 6.54 7.14 -13.59
CA VAL A 40 6.74 6.08 -14.61
C VAL A 40 5.72 4.95 -14.50
N LEU A 41 4.89 4.96 -13.45
CA LEU A 41 3.77 4.05 -13.28
C LEU A 41 2.46 4.83 -13.34
N GLU A 42 1.40 4.17 -13.78
CA GLU A 42 0.02 4.62 -13.64
C GLU A 42 -0.74 3.55 -12.85
N THR A 43 -1.43 3.97 -11.78
CA THR A 43 -2.18 3.05 -10.92
C THR A 43 -3.63 3.51 -10.84
N VAL A 44 -4.54 2.68 -11.36
CA VAL A 44 -5.98 2.88 -11.26
C VAL A 44 -6.60 1.68 -10.57
N LEU A 45 -7.52 1.92 -9.64
CA LEU A 45 -8.28 0.86 -9.00
C LEU A 45 -9.34 0.33 -9.96
N THR A 46 -9.28 -0.96 -10.27
CA THR A 46 -10.21 -1.65 -11.18
C THR A 46 -11.07 -2.67 -10.42
N ASN A 47 -12.15 -3.14 -11.04
CA ASN A 47 -13.02 -4.22 -10.54
C ASN A 47 -13.59 -4.01 -9.12
N ILE A 48 -13.73 -2.75 -8.67
CA ILE A 48 -14.23 -2.43 -7.33
C ILE A 48 -15.64 -2.97 -7.07
N ASN A 49 -16.53 -2.93 -8.06
CA ASN A 49 -17.88 -3.45 -7.93
C ASN A 49 -17.92 -4.98 -7.81
N GLU A 50 -17.04 -5.66 -8.54
CA GLU A 50 -16.91 -7.12 -8.45
C GLU A 50 -16.35 -7.51 -7.09
N LEU A 51 -15.33 -6.81 -6.60
CA LEU A 51 -14.79 -6.99 -5.25
C LEU A 51 -15.90 -6.86 -4.20
N ALA A 52 -16.69 -5.78 -4.24
CA ALA A 52 -17.82 -5.58 -3.31
C ALA A 52 -18.89 -6.69 -3.40
N SER A 53 -19.16 -7.17 -4.61
CA SER A 53 -20.12 -8.27 -4.84
C SER A 53 -19.62 -9.58 -4.23
N VAL A 54 -18.35 -9.92 -4.45
CA VAL A 54 -17.71 -11.15 -3.96
C VAL A 54 -17.60 -11.13 -2.43
N THR A 55 -17.21 -10.01 -1.83
CA THR A 55 -17.11 -9.87 -0.37
C THR A 55 -18.46 -9.86 0.33
N ALA A 56 -19.52 -9.36 -0.32
CA ALA A 56 -20.87 -9.42 0.25
C ALA A 56 -21.49 -10.83 0.26
N GLN A 57 -21.03 -11.73 -0.62
CA GLN A 57 -21.57 -13.08 -0.77
C GLN A 57 -20.69 -14.16 -0.11
N GLY A 58 -19.39 -13.90 0.03
CA GLY A 58 -18.41 -14.87 0.50
C GLY A 58 -18.12 -14.76 1.98
N ASN A 59 -18.07 -15.92 2.66
CA ASN A 59 -17.40 -16.05 3.94
C ASN A 59 -15.94 -16.44 3.68
N PHE A 60 -15.02 -15.51 3.89
CA PHE A 60 -13.59 -15.75 3.74
C PHE A 60 -12.96 -15.99 5.12
N ASP A 61 -12.13 -17.03 5.25
CA ASP A 61 -11.36 -17.28 6.47
C ASP A 61 -10.18 -16.31 6.65
N GLY A 62 -9.85 -15.55 5.59
CA GLY A 62 -8.83 -14.51 5.64
C GLY A 62 -8.65 -13.77 4.33
N VAL A 63 -8.02 -12.61 4.41
CA VAL A 63 -7.77 -11.75 3.24
C VAL A 63 -6.29 -11.37 3.17
N VAL A 64 -5.65 -11.58 2.02
CA VAL A 64 -4.24 -11.21 1.82
C VAL A 64 -4.15 -9.83 1.16
N MET A 65 -3.39 -8.93 1.77
CA MET A 65 -3.11 -7.58 1.28
C MET A 65 -1.62 -7.42 1.01
N THR A 66 -1.26 -7.23 -0.26
CA THR A 66 0.15 -7.16 -0.68
C THR A 66 0.66 -5.74 -0.87
N SER A 67 -0.21 -4.73 -0.82
CA SER A 67 0.18 -3.34 -1.03
C SER A 67 -0.77 -2.34 -0.37
N ALA A 68 -0.33 -1.08 -0.25
CA ALA A 68 -1.21 0.01 0.13
C ALA A 68 -2.42 0.16 -0.82
N ARG A 69 -2.23 -0.10 -2.13
CA ARG A 69 -3.30 0.00 -3.13
C ARG A 69 -4.39 -1.04 -2.95
N SER A 70 -4.07 -2.25 -2.46
CA SER A 70 -5.10 -3.23 -2.13
C SER A 70 -5.93 -2.81 -0.91
N CYS A 71 -5.33 -2.08 0.04
CA CYS A 71 -6.06 -1.50 1.18
C CYS A 71 -7.03 -0.40 0.71
N GLU A 72 -6.59 0.48 -0.20
CA GLU A 72 -7.43 1.50 -0.84
C GLU A 72 -8.61 0.87 -1.60
N ALA A 73 -8.35 -0.18 -2.39
CA ALA A 73 -9.37 -0.92 -3.13
C ALA A 73 -10.41 -1.54 -2.20
N TRP A 74 -9.93 -2.20 -1.13
CA TRP A 74 -10.79 -2.82 -0.13
C TRP A 74 -11.72 -1.81 0.53
N TYR A 75 -11.18 -0.67 0.97
CA TYR A 75 -11.99 0.39 1.56
C TYR A 75 -12.99 0.99 0.60
N LYS A 76 -12.60 1.19 -0.67
CA LYS A 76 -13.52 1.70 -1.68
C LYS A 76 -14.67 0.73 -1.97
N ALA A 77 -14.42 -0.59 -1.90
CA ALA A 77 -15.43 -1.62 -2.10
C ALA A 77 -16.33 -1.85 -0.86
N ASN A 78 -15.73 -1.92 0.33
CA ASN A 78 -16.39 -2.43 1.54
C ASN A 78 -16.57 -1.37 2.65
N GLY A 79 -15.99 -0.18 2.48
CA GLY A 79 -15.95 0.86 3.51
C GLY A 79 -15.08 0.47 4.72
N ALA A 80 -15.38 1.08 5.86
CA ALA A 80 -14.73 0.82 7.15
C ALA A 80 -15.37 -0.34 7.94
N ALA A 81 -16.29 -1.10 7.34
CA ALA A 81 -17.04 -2.13 8.04
C ALA A 81 -16.12 -3.21 8.63
N LYS A 82 -16.46 -3.69 9.83
CA LYS A 82 -15.73 -4.75 10.53
C LYS A 82 -15.71 -6.00 9.69
N ASN A 83 -14.51 -6.52 9.44
CA ASN A 83 -14.33 -7.84 8.86
C ASN A 83 -14.06 -8.81 10.00
N GLU A 84 -14.77 -9.93 9.97
CA GLU A 84 -14.72 -10.96 11.00
C GLU A 84 -13.49 -11.88 10.84
N CYS A 85 -12.76 -11.76 9.73
CA CYS A 85 -11.59 -12.55 9.42
C CYS A 85 -10.26 -11.76 9.49
N PRO A 86 -9.13 -12.44 9.74
CA PRO A 86 -7.80 -11.83 9.75
C PRO A 86 -7.34 -11.33 8.38
N PHE A 87 -6.58 -10.23 8.39
CA PHE A 87 -5.84 -9.73 7.23
C PHE A 87 -4.37 -10.12 7.33
N TYR A 88 -3.85 -10.71 6.25
CA TYR A 88 -2.45 -11.07 6.09
C TYR A 88 -1.78 -10.04 5.20
N VAL A 89 -0.84 -9.29 5.74
CA VAL A 89 -0.23 -8.14 5.04
C VAL A 89 1.23 -8.40 4.71
N VAL A 90 1.70 -7.92 3.56
CA VAL A 90 3.15 -7.89 3.27
C VAL A 90 3.73 -6.59 3.80
N GLY A 91 4.35 -6.67 4.96
CA GLY A 91 5.19 -5.63 5.53
C GLY A 91 4.47 -4.50 6.25
N LYS A 92 5.27 -3.74 7.00
CA LYS A 92 4.82 -2.64 7.87
C LYS A 92 4.09 -1.53 7.12
N ALA A 93 4.50 -1.24 5.88
CA ALA A 93 3.88 -0.18 5.09
C ALA A 93 2.41 -0.51 4.80
N THR A 94 2.14 -1.72 4.30
CA THR A 94 0.78 -2.21 4.04
C THR A 94 -0.03 -2.31 5.33
N ALA A 95 0.55 -2.84 6.41
CA ALA A 95 -0.08 -2.89 7.72
C ALA A 95 -0.51 -1.51 8.22
N SER A 96 0.37 -0.52 8.08
CA SER A 96 0.11 0.86 8.50
C SER A 96 -1.02 1.49 7.69
N THR A 97 -1.00 1.33 6.36
CA THR A 97 -2.10 1.80 5.51
C THR A 97 -3.42 1.17 5.93
N LEU A 98 -3.46 -0.16 6.12
CA LEU A 98 -4.67 -0.86 6.50
C LEU A 98 -5.24 -0.37 7.84
N ARG A 99 -4.38 -0.14 8.86
CA ARG A 99 -4.79 0.41 10.17
C ARG A 99 -5.34 1.83 10.09
N CYS A 100 -4.83 2.66 9.17
CA CYS A 100 -5.36 4.00 8.95
C CYS A 100 -6.76 3.98 8.31
N THR A 101 -7.10 2.90 7.62
CA THR A 101 -8.31 2.79 6.83
C THR A 101 -9.41 1.98 7.52
N ILE A 102 -9.06 0.96 8.30
CA ILE A 102 -9.98 0.06 9.01
C ILE A 102 -9.57 -0.02 10.47
N HIS A 103 -10.48 0.32 11.38
CA HIS A 103 -10.21 0.27 12.81
C HIS A 103 -10.43 -1.15 13.39
N ASN A 104 -9.63 -1.51 14.40
CA ASN A 104 -9.77 -2.76 15.15
C ASN A 104 -9.75 -4.04 14.26
N VAL A 105 -8.80 -4.08 13.33
CA VAL A 105 -8.57 -5.19 12.40
C VAL A 105 -7.50 -6.13 12.95
N ASP A 106 -7.71 -7.45 12.86
CA ASP A 106 -6.68 -8.46 13.10
C ASP A 106 -5.72 -8.46 11.91
N ILE A 107 -4.47 -8.03 12.13
CA ILE A 107 -3.43 -7.96 11.10
C ILE A 107 -2.30 -8.91 11.47
N ARG A 108 -1.93 -9.75 10.52
CA ARG A 108 -0.85 -10.74 10.62
C ARG A 108 0.16 -10.52 9.50
N GLY A 109 1.42 -10.88 9.74
CA GLY A 109 2.48 -10.79 8.73
C GLY A 109 3.11 -9.40 8.54
N GLU A 110 2.87 -8.43 9.43
CA GLU A 110 3.46 -7.09 9.29
C GLU A 110 5.00 -7.06 9.30
N PHE A 111 5.63 -8.12 9.79
CA PHE A 111 7.07 -8.31 9.80
C PHE A 111 7.59 -9.08 8.57
N SER A 112 6.70 -9.61 7.74
CA SER A 112 7.06 -10.21 6.46
C SER A 112 7.46 -9.11 5.47
N GLY A 113 8.64 -9.22 4.87
CA GLY A 113 9.11 -8.28 3.84
C GLY A 113 8.71 -8.69 2.42
N THR A 114 8.35 -9.95 2.22
CA THR A 114 7.99 -10.52 0.92
C THR A 114 6.80 -11.48 1.01
N ALA A 115 6.20 -11.80 -0.14
CA ALA A 115 5.09 -12.76 -0.21
C ALA A 115 5.52 -14.17 0.21
N GLU A 116 6.76 -14.57 -0.06
CA GLU A 116 7.31 -15.87 0.31
C GLU A 116 7.50 -15.97 1.83
N GLN A 117 7.98 -14.90 2.46
CA GLN A 117 8.09 -14.84 3.92
C GLN A 117 6.69 -14.94 4.55
N LEU A 118 5.73 -14.17 4.02
CA LEU A 118 4.35 -14.22 4.47
C LEU A 118 3.77 -15.64 4.31
N ALA A 119 4.00 -16.29 3.16
CA ALA A 119 3.51 -17.64 2.91
C ALA A 119 4.12 -18.66 3.88
N ASN A 120 5.43 -18.59 4.14
CA ASN A 120 6.12 -19.51 5.06
C ASN A 120 5.66 -19.35 6.51
N GLU A 121 5.44 -18.13 6.98
CA GLU A 121 4.91 -17.85 8.33
C GLU A 121 3.46 -18.36 8.49
N ASN A 122 2.69 -18.33 7.40
CA ASN A 122 1.26 -18.55 7.44
C ASN A 122 0.81 -19.95 7.02
N ILE A 123 1.57 -20.71 6.23
CA ILE A 123 1.24 -22.11 5.92
C ILE A 123 1.12 -22.95 7.21
N GLN A 124 1.84 -22.59 8.27
CA GLN A 124 1.75 -23.25 9.58
C GLN A 124 0.58 -22.74 10.46
N THR A 125 0.00 -21.57 10.15
CA THR A 125 -0.92 -20.83 11.05
C THR A 125 -2.32 -20.59 10.46
N ILE A 126 -2.48 -20.73 9.13
CA ILE A 126 -3.74 -20.48 8.39
C ILE A 126 -4.43 -21.80 7.98
N TRP A 127 -3.67 -22.87 7.73
CA TRP A 127 -4.19 -24.09 7.08
C TRP A 127 -4.03 -25.38 7.92
N LEU A 128 -3.76 -25.25 9.22
CA LEU A 128 -3.75 -26.32 10.22
C LEU A 128 -4.54 -25.85 11.44
#